data_AF-A0A501PZN6-F1
#
_entry.id   AF-A0A501PZN6-F1
#
_cell.length_a   1.000
_cell.length_b   1.000
_cell.length_c   1.000
_cell.angle_alpha   90.00
_cell.angle_beta   90.00
_cell.angle_gamma   90.00
#
_symmetry.space_group_name_H-M   'P 1'
#
loop_
_entity.id
_entity.type
_entity.pdbx_description
1 polymer ?
#
loop_
_entity_poly.entity_id
_entity_poly.type
_entity_poly.pdbx_seq_one_letter_code
_entity_poly.pdbx_strand_id
1 'polypeptide(L)'
;MAALFAGFVFFASCSNDDFVQHDETTKAARNFQNAQDIKSAGNLPAALPGCPENLTNDGCNFTSGSGIDQQNFYTMISLLNNCRTEALPAGCSLSDTTTRIIVANLNGCCNSASALNAQMNAWKQLAMNVRPGSDYIITGYQLIRYYSVSSYDYRLDINVTYRKKTCPLTENPGIPIRVINF
;
A
#
# COMPACT_ATOMS: atom_id res chain seq x y z
N MET A 1 -41.33 27.09 -42.04
CA MET A 1 -42.10 26.20 -41.13
C MET A 1 -41.27 25.99 -39.87
N ALA A 2 -41.89 26.26 -38.72
CA ALA A 2 -41.61 25.86 -37.32
C ALA A 2 -40.15 25.67 -36.83
N ALA A 3 -39.82 26.48 -35.83
CA ALA A 3 -38.68 26.40 -34.92
C ALA A 3 -38.83 25.26 -33.86
N LEU A 4 -37.89 25.26 -32.89
CA LEU A 4 -37.96 24.75 -31.50
C LEU A 4 -37.30 23.38 -31.26
N PHE A 5 -36.45 23.10 -30.25
CA PHE A 5 -35.83 23.81 -29.11
C PHE A 5 -34.55 22.99 -28.74
N ALA A 6 -33.39 23.62 -28.55
CA ALA A 6 -32.73 23.88 -27.25
C ALA A 6 -32.53 22.67 -26.31
N GLY A 7 -31.26 22.42 -25.97
CA GLY A 7 -30.85 21.49 -24.92
C GLY A 7 -29.40 21.70 -24.50
N PHE A 8 -29.03 22.94 -24.14
CA PHE A 8 -27.85 23.17 -23.30
C PHE A 8 -28.27 22.95 -21.86
N VAL A 9 -27.50 22.13 -21.12
CA VAL A 9 -27.63 22.06 -19.66
C VAL A 9 -26.32 22.54 -19.06
N PHE A 10 -26.36 23.76 -18.54
CA PHE A 10 -25.43 24.25 -17.52
C PHE A 10 -26.26 24.61 -16.28
N PHE A 11 -25.97 23.94 -15.17
CA PHE A 11 -26.17 24.44 -13.81
C PHE A 11 -24.89 24.03 -13.06
N ALA A 12 -23.93 24.92 -12.82
CA ALA A 12 -23.90 25.99 -11.83
C ALA A 12 -23.92 25.48 -10.37
N SER A 13 -22.71 25.51 -9.77
CA SER A 13 -22.40 25.95 -8.41
C SER A 13 -23.26 25.45 -7.24
N CYS A 14 -22.67 24.54 -6.44
CA CYS A 14 -22.77 24.66 -4.99
C CYS A 14 -21.43 25.23 -4.47
N SER A 15 -21.38 26.56 -4.31
CA SER A 15 -20.58 27.14 -3.25
C SER A 15 -21.35 26.90 -1.95
N ASN A 16 -20.71 26.20 -1.02
CA ASN A 16 -20.84 26.49 0.39
C ASN A 16 -19.41 26.70 0.88
N ASP A 17 -19.06 27.97 1.08
CA ASP A 17 -17.95 28.36 1.94
C ASP A 17 -18.30 27.97 3.38
N ASP A 18 -17.76 26.87 3.86
CA ASP A 18 -17.42 26.72 5.27
C ASP A 18 -15.90 26.68 5.35
N PHE A 19 -15.33 27.84 5.65
CA PHE A 19 -13.93 27.97 6.03
C PHE A 19 -13.74 27.31 7.41
N VAL A 20 -13.25 26.08 7.41
CA VAL A 20 -12.60 25.48 8.58
C VAL A 20 -11.24 24.97 8.13
N GLN A 21 -10.19 25.71 8.50
CA GLN A 21 -8.81 25.22 8.44
C GLN A 21 -8.72 23.89 9.20
N HIS A 22 -8.51 22.79 8.48
CA HIS A 22 -8.11 21.53 9.08
C HIS A 22 -7.04 20.85 8.23
N ASP A 23 -5.80 21.10 8.66
CA ASP A 23 -4.65 20.19 8.69
C ASP A 23 -4.52 19.20 7.51
N GLU A 24 -3.67 19.56 6.54
CA GLU A 24 -3.33 18.75 5.37
C GLU A 24 -2.61 17.43 5.70
N THR A 25 -2.34 17.13 6.98
CA THR A 25 -1.70 15.89 7.42
C THR A 25 -2.65 14.70 7.49
N THR A 26 -3.98 14.89 7.39
CA THR A 26 -4.95 13.80 7.60
C THR A 26 -5.56 13.22 6.30
N LYS A 27 -5.34 13.85 5.14
CA LYS A 27 -5.90 13.37 3.85
C LYS A 27 -5.23 12.09 3.32
N ALA A 28 -3.96 11.84 3.65
CA ALA A 28 -3.29 10.61 3.27
C ALA A 28 -3.83 9.37 4.01
N ALA A 29 -4.39 9.56 5.22
CA ALA A 29 -4.94 8.47 6.03
C ALA A 29 -6.37 8.05 5.60
N ARG A 30 -7.17 8.96 5.04
CA ARG A 30 -8.56 8.66 4.63
C ARG A 30 -8.69 8.02 3.25
N ASN A 31 -7.66 8.05 2.41
CA ASN A 31 -7.69 7.36 1.11
C ASN A 31 -7.57 5.83 1.21
N PHE A 32 -7.30 5.27 2.40
CA PHE A 32 -7.32 3.82 2.61
C PHE A 32 -8.73 3.27 2.88
N GLN A 33 -9.73 4.12 3.17
CA GLN A 33 -11.12 3.68 3.38
C GLN A 33 -11.93 3.57 2.08
N ASN A 34 -11.42 4.07 0.95
CA ASN A 34 -12.05 3.95 -0.37
C ASN A 34 -11.47 2.79 -1.22
N ALA A 35 -10.94 1.75 -0.59
CA ALA A 35 -10.57 0.50 -1.26
C ALA A 35 -11.80 -0.36 -1.66
N GLN A 36 -13.02 0.18 -1.55
CA GLN A 36 -14.25 -0.44 -2.06
C GLN A 36 -14.64 0.21 -3.40
N ASP A 37 -14.06 -0.33 -4.47
CA ASP A 37 -14.71 -0.62 -5.76
C ASP A 37 -13.66 -0.86 -6.85
N ILE A 38 -12.77 -1.82 -6.61
CA ILE A 38 -12.08 -2.47 -7.73
C ILE A 38 -12.98 -3.63 -8.13
N LYS A 39 -13.77 -3.44 -9.19
CA LYS A 39 -14.53 -4.50 -9.86
C LYS A 39 -13.63 -5.74 -10.01
N SER A 40 -13.93 -6.80 -9.25
CA SER A 40 -13.29 -8.11 -9.35
C SER A 40 -13.45 -8.66 -10.76
N ALA A 41 -12.48 -8.40 -11.64
CA ALA A 41 -12.33 -9.10 -12.90
C ALA A 41 -11.61 -10.43 -12.63
N GLY A 42 -12.36 -11.38 -12.08
CA GLY A 42 -11.89 -12.74 -11.83
C GLY A 42 -12.90 -13.47 -10.98
N ASN A 43 -13.68 -14.37 -11.59
CA ASN A 43 -14.55 -15.28 -10.86
C ASN A 43 -13.71 -16.07 -9.86
N LEU A 44 -13.82 -15.79 -8.56
CA LEU A 44 -13.28 -16.68 -7.53
C LEU A 44 -13.95 -18.05 -7.72
N PRO A 45 -13.18 -19.16 -7.82
CA PRO A 45 -13.79 -20.48 -7.88
C PRO A 45 -14.63 -20.75 -6.61
N ALA A 46 -15.73 -21.48 -6.81
CA ALA A 46 -16.71 -21.80 -5.80
C ALA A 46 -16.08 -22.49 -4.58
N ALA A 47 -16.36 -21.93 -3.39
CA ALA A 47 -16.19 -22.48 -2.04
C ALA A 47 -15.13 -23.59 -1.88
N LEU A 48 -13.86 -23.20 -1.77
CA LEU A 48 -12.86 -24.03 -1.11
C LEU A 48 -13.34 -24.33 0.33
N PRO A 49 -13.08 -25.55 0.88
CA PRO A 49 -13.47 -25.88 2.24
C PRO A 49 -12.95 -24.80 3.21
N GLY A 50 -13.86 -24.22 3.98
CA GLY A 50 -13.53 -23.16 4.93
C GLY A 50 -12.49 -23.63 5.94
N CYS A 51 -11.58 -22.73 6.33
CA CYS A 51 -10.60 -23.04 7.35
C CYS A 51 -11.29 -23.31 8.70
N PRO A 52 -10.70 -24.17 9.54
CA PRO A 52 -11.34 -24.63 10.77
C PRO A 52 -11.61 -23.50 11.79
N GLU A 53 -10.88 -22.40 11.69
CA GLU A 53 -10.94 -21.27 12.62
C GLU A 53 -11.00 -19.94 11.85
N ASN A 54 -11.74 -18.97 12.35
CA ASN A 54 -11.80 -17.63 11.75
C ASN A 54 -10.52 -16.84 12.05
N LEU A 55 -9.96 -16.17 11.03
CA LEU A 55 -8.86 -15.25 11.22
C LEU A 55 -9.26 -14.03 12.05
N THR A 56 -8.43 -13.68 13.01
CA THR A 56 -8.50 -12.42 13.76
C THR A 56 -7.22 -11.62 13.51
N ASN A 57 -7.31 -10.29 13.47
CA ASN A 57 -6.16 -9.40 13.35
C ASN A 57 -6.26 -8.19 14.29
N ASP A 58 -5.12 -7.58 14.59
CA ASP A 58 -4.99 -6.40 15.48
C ASP A 58 -4.77 -5.08 14.71
N GLY A 59 -4.99 -5.08 13.40
CA GLY A 59 -4.68 -3.95 12.52
C GLY A 59 -3.26 -3.95 11.94
N CYS A 60 -2.34 -4.76 12.47
CA CYS A 60 -0.99 -4.96 11.95
C CYS A 60 -0.70 -6.40 11.52
N ASN A 61 -1.21 -7.37 12.26
CA ASN A 61 -0.90 -8.78 12.10
C ASN A 61 -2.15 -9.61 12.34
N PHE A 62 -2.20 -10.80 11.74
CA PHE A 62 -3.12 -11.83 12.20
C PHE A 62 -2.66 -12.34 13.57
N THR A 63 -3.58 -12.43 14.52
CA THR A 63 -3.29 -12.80 15.91
C THR A 63 -3.70 -14.23 16.22
N SER A 64 -4.71 -14.76 15.55
CA SER A 64 -5.22 -16.13 15.73
C SER A 64 -6.01 -16.62 14.51
N GLY A 65 -6.35 -17.91 14.51
CA GLY A 65 -7.15 -18.55 13.47
C GLY A 65 -6.36 -19.03 12.27
N SER A 66 -7.09 -19.43 11.24
CA SER A 66 -6.54 -19.92 9.98
C SER A 66 -7.32 -19.36 8.79
N GLY A 67 -6.66 -19.13 7.66
CA GLY A 67 -7.35 -18.64 6.47
C GLY A 67 -6.62 -18.95 5.19
N ILE A 68 -7.37 -18.86 4.10
CA ILE A 68 -6.84 -19.04 2.75
C ILE A 68 -6.32 -17.69 2.27
N ASP A 69 -5.05 -17.63 1.86
CA ASP A 69 -4.42 -16.39 1.41
C ASP A 69 -5.12 -15.81 0.16
N GLN A 70 -5.59 -16.67 -0.74
CA GLN A 70 -6.44 -16.33 -1.89
C GLN A 70 -7.75 -15.62 -1.51
N GLN A 71 -8.25 -15.83 -0.30
CA GLN A 71 -9.46 -15.17 0.20
C GLN A 71 -9.13 -13.93 1.04
N ASN A 72 -7.90 -13.85 1.57
CA ASN A 72 -7.49 -12.84 2.54
C ASN A 72 -6.47 -11.82 1.99
N PHE A 73 -6.10 -11.88 0.71
CA PHE A 73 -5.06 -11.01 0.15
C PHE A 73 -5.40 -9.51 0.28
N TYR A 74 -6.66 -9.09 0.17
CA TYR A 74 -7.04 -7.69 0.40
C TYR A 74 -6.74 -7.25 1.84
N THR A 75 -7.08 -8.10 2.82
CA THR A 75 -6.74 -7.88 4.23
C THR A 75 -5.22 -7.82 4.42
N MET A 76 -4.47 -8.76 3.81
CA MET A 76 -3.01 -8.76 3.88
C MET A 76 -2.39 -7.48 3.31
N ILE A 77 -2.89 -6.97 2.18
CA ILE A 77 -2.46 -5.69 1.61
C ILE A 77 -2.82 -4.51 2.54
N SER A 78 -3.96 -4.54 3.20
CA SER A 78 -4.33 -3.51 4.19
C SER A 78 -3.37 -3.53 5.40
N LEU A 79 -3.10 -4.71 5.97
CA LEU A 79 -2.16 -4.86 7.09
C LEU A 79 -0.71 -4.46 6.71
N LEU A 80 -0.31 -4.69 5.46
CA LEU A 80 0.95 -4.19 4.91
C LEU A 80 1.02 -2.65 4.94
N ASN A 81 -0.04 -1.98 4.47
CA ASN A 81 -0.09 -0.52 4.46
C ASN A 81 -0.12 0.08 5.87
N ASN A 82 -0.78 -0.58 6.81
CA ASN A 82 -0.88 -0.09 8.18
C ASN A 82 0.45 -0.15 8.93
N CYS A 83 1.19 -1.27 8.84
CA CYS A 83 2.30 -1.52 9.77
C CYS A 83 3.60 -2.00 9.13
N ARG A 84 3.66 -2.12 7.79
CA ARG A 84 4.86 -2.54 7.05
C ARG A 84 5.32 -1.51 6.01
N THR A 85 4.81 -0.30 6.11
CA THR A 85 5.43 0.91 5.53
C THR A 85 6.55 1.41 6.45
N GLU A 86 7.35 2.34 5.96
CA GLU A 86 8.46 2.94 6.70
C GLU A 86 8.13 4.37 7.08
N ALA A 87 8.37 4.73 8.34
CA ALA A 87 8.24 6.11 8.81
C ALA A 87 9.36 6.99 8.22
N LEU A 88 9.04 8.25 7.94
CA LEU A 88 10.04 9.25 7.59
C LEU A 88 10.94 9.51 8.81
N PRO A 89 12.27 9.36 8.69
CA PRO A 89 13.15 9.68 9.81
C PRO A 89 13.04 11.17 10.19
N ALA A 90 13.17 11.46 11.49
CA ALA A 90 13.05 12.83 12.00
C ALA A 90 14.07 13.76 11.31
N GLY A 91 13.60 14.95 10.93
CA GLY A 91 14.42 15.94 10.22
C GLY A 91 14.65 15.67 8.74
N CYS A 92 14.13 14.58 8.18
CA CYS A 92 14.14 14.33 6.74
C CYS A 92 12.85 14.85 6.08
N SER A 93 12.92 15.10 4.78
CA SER A 93 11.76 15.43 3.93
C SER A 93 11.54 14.35 2.87
N LEU A 94 10.32 14.27 2.35
CA LEU A 94 9.97 13.38 1.24
C LEU A 94 9.91 14.15 -0.07
N SER A 95 10.52 13.60 -1.11
CA SER A 95 10.49 14.14 -2.47
C SER A 95 9.96 13.11 -3.47
N ASP A 96 10.79 12.71 -4.43
CA ASP A 96 10.46 11.91 -5.61
C ASP A 96 9.65 10.68 -5.26
N THR A 97 8.59 10.43 -6.03
CA THR A 97 7.79 9.21 -5.92
C THR A 97 8.10 8.29 -7.07
N THR A 98 8.34 7.01 -6.77
CA THR A 98 8.54 5.98 -7.79
C THR A 98 7.86 4.69 -7.35
N THR A 99 7.51 3.86 -8.32
CA THR A 99 6.82 2.61 -8.06
C THR A 99 7.59 1.43 -8.65
N ARG A 100 7.45 0.26 -8.01
CA ARG A 100 7.94 -1.03 -8.53
C ARG A 100 6.88 -2.08 -8.30
N ILE A 101 6.83 -3.06 -9.20
CA ILE A 101 5.92 -4.19 -9.06
C ILE A 101 6.69 -5.33 -8.39
N ILE A 102 6.12 -5.90 -7.33
CA ILE A 102 6.52 -7.20 -6.79
C ILE A 102 5.46 -8.24 -7.16
N VAL A 103 5.90 -9.47 -7.39
CA VAL A 103 5.01 -10.60 -7.69
C VAL A 103 4.97 -11.49 -6.46
N ALA A 104 3.76 -11.73 -5.93
CA ALA A 104 3.51 -12.60 -4.80
C ALA A 104 2.71 -13.82 -5.26
N ASN A 105 3.14 -15.02 -4.83
CA ASN A 105 2.37 -16.23 -5.02
C ASN A 105 1.42 -16.43 -3.84
N LEU A 106 0.22 -16.91 -4.16
CA LEU A 106 -0.80 -17.33 -3.22
C LEU A 106 -1.04 -18.83 -3.37
N ASN A 107 -1.42 -19.48 -2.27
CA ASN A 107 -1.47 -20.92 -2.17
C ASN A 107 -2.86 -21.54 -1.98
N GLY A 108 -4.00 -20.85 -1.85
CA GLY A 108 -5.31 -21.54 -1.86
C GLY A 108 -5.56 -22.58 -0.72
N CYS A 109 -4.59 -22.84 0.15
CA CYS A 109 -4.67 -23.73 1.30
C CYS A 109 -4.95 -22.92 2.56
N CYS A 110 -5.45 -23.58 3.60
CA CYS A 110 -5.57 -22.97 4.92
C CYS A 110 -4.19 -22.80 5.54
N ASN A 111 -3.84 -21.55 5.84
CA ASN A 111 -2.62 -21.17 6.53
C ASN A 111 -2.97 -20.64 7.91
N SER A 112 -2.14 -20.94 8.90
CA SER A 112 -2.27 -20.32 10.23
C SER A 112 -2.04 -18.81 10.15
N ALA A 113 -2.53 -18.07 11.15
CA ALA A 113 -2.21 -16.65 11.32
C ALA A 113 -0.69 -16.36 11.24
N SER A 114 0.14 -17.22 11.85
CA SER A 114 1.60 -17.10 11.81
C SER A 114 2.17 -17.25 10.40
N ALA A 115 1.66 -18.20 9.61
CA ALA A 115 2.10 -18.41 8.24
C ALA A 115 1.71 -17.24 7.32
N LEU A 116 0.49 -16.70 7.48
CA LEU A 116 0.05 -15.50 6.74
C LEU A 116 0.89 -14.26 7.08
N ASN A 117 1.25 -14.07 8.35
CA ASN A 117 2.17 -13.01 8.77
C ASN A 117 3.56 -13.20 8.16
N ALA A 118 4.07 -14.44 8.11
CA ALA A 118 5.35 -14.74 7.47
C ALA A 118 5.31 -14.43 5.96
N GLN A 119 4.20 -14.71 5.28
CA GLN A 119 4.00 -14.37 3.87
C GLN A 119 3.98 -12.85 3.65
N MET A 120 3.28 -12.08 4.49
CA MET A 120 3.34 -10.60 4.44
C MET A 120 4.75 -10.07 4.68
N ASN A 121 5.52 -10.67 5.59
CA ASN A 121 6.92 -10.31 5.82
C ASN A 121 7.79 -10.64 4.60
N ALA A 122 7.55 -11.74 3.91
CA ALA A 122 8.21 -12.08 2.66
C ALA A 122 7.90 -11.06 1.56
N TRP A 123 6.64 -10.59 1.44
CA TRP A 123 6.28 -9.54 0.48
C TRP A 123 6.97 -8.21 0.79
N LYS A 124 7.06 -7.84 2.07
CA LYS A 124 7.88 -6.69 2.51
C LYS A 124 9.35 -6.86 2.10
N GLN A 125 9.92 -8.05 2.28
CA GLN A 125 11.31 -8.30 1.89
C GLN A 125 11.50 -8.19 0.37
N LEU A 126 10.57 -8.70 -0.44
CA LEU A 126 10.58 -8.51 -1.89
C LEU A 126 10.56 -7.02 -2.25
N ALA A 127 9.70 -6.23 -1.58
CA ALA A 127 9.64 -4.79 -1.75
C ALA A 127 10.96 -4.09 -1.37
N MET A 128 11.66 -4.56 -0.33
CA MET A 128 12.98 -4.05 0.02
C MET A 128 14.04 -4.38 -1.04
N ASN A 129 13.99 -5.58 -1.61
CA ASN A 129 14.97 -6.05 -2.60
C ASN A 129 14.89 -5.30 -3.94
N VAL A 130 13.69 -4.86 -4.34
CA VAL A 130 13.49 -4.10 -5.60
C VAL A 130 13.53 -2.58 -5.40
N ARG A 131 13.88 -2.12 -4.20
CA ARG A 131 13.96 -0.70 -3.86
C ARG A 131 14.97 0.02 -4.76
N PRO A 132 14.64 1.20 -5.32
CA PRO A 132 15.53 1.94 -6.21
C PRO A 132 16.87 2.35 -5.60
N GLY A 133 16.90 2.61 -4.30
CA GLY A 133 18.09 3.06 -3.57
C GLY A 133 17.84 3.12 -2.06
N SER A 134 18.90 3.24 -1.27
CA SER A 134 18.82 3.31 0.21
C SER A 134 18.16 4.60 0.72
N ASP A 135 18.13 5.63 -0.13
CA ASP A 135 17.44 6.91 0.05
C ASP A 135 15.94 6.81 -0.25
N TYR A 136 15.38 5.64 -0.55
CA TYR A 136 13.94 5.46 -0.69
C TYR A 136 13.36 4.72 0.53
N ILE A 137 12.12 5.08 0.89
CA ILE A 137 11.31 4.38 1.89
C ILE A 137 10.01 3.89 1.26
N ILE A 138 9.49 2.77 1.75
CA ILE A 138 8.22 2.19 1.31
C ILE A 138 7.07 2.95 1.97
N THR A 139 6.21 3.57 1.17
CA THR A 139 5.08 4.37 1.65
C THR A 139 3.72 3.78 1.30
N GLY A 140 3.66 2.69 0.54
CA GLY A 140 2.39 2.03 0.26
C GLY A 140 2.50 0.79 -0.60
N TYR A 141 1.44 -0.02 -0.54
CA TYR A 141 1.23 -1.24 -1.31
C TYR A 141 -0.15 -1.17 -1.95
N GLN A 142 -0.25 -1.50 -3.23
CA GLN A 142 -1.53 -1.52 -3.95
C GLN A 142 -1.61 -2.77 -4.81
N LEU A 143 -2.74 -3.46 -4.74
CA LEU A 143 -3.03 -4.55 -5.68
C LEU A 143 -3.24 -3.96 -7.09
N ILE A 144 -2.47 -4.42 -8.06
CA ILE A 144 -2.68 -4.10 -9.48
C ILE A 144 -3.57 -5.17 -10.11
N ARG A 145 -3.15 -6.43 -9.95
CA ARG A 145 -3.75 -7.56 -10.64
C ARG A 145 -3.66 -8.81 -9.79
N TYR A 146 -4.67 -9.65 -9.93
CA TYR A 146 -4.74 -10.99 -9.38
C TYR A 146 -5.16 -11.95 -10.49
N TYR A 147 -4.46 -13.08 -10.65
CA TYR A 147 -4.74 -14.05 -11.71
C TYR A 147 -4.30 -15.46 -11.33
N SER A 148 -4.98 -16.45 -11.91
CA SER A 148 -4.58 -17.87 -11.83
C SER A 148 -3.41 -18.13 -12.78
N VAL A 149 -2.41 -18.87 -12.29
CA VAL A 149 -1.25 -19.36 -13.05
C VAL A 149 -1.44 -20.84 -13.40
N SER A 150 -2.06 -21.60 -12.49
CA SER A 150 -2.45 -23.00 -12.67
C SER A 150 -3.80 -23.23 -11.98
N SER A 151 -4.32 -24.47 -12.04
CA SER A 151 -5.59 -24.84 -11.41
C SER A 151 -5.66 -24.53 -9.90
N TYR A 152 -4.53 -24.40 -9.21
CA TYR A 152 -4.47 -24.11 -7.78
C TYR A 152 -3.46 -23.01 -7.39
N ASP A 153 -2.65 -22.53 -8.33
CA ASP A 153 -1.67 -21.47 -8.07
C ASP A 153 -2.18 -20.11 -8.54
N TYR A 154 -2.08 -19.12 -7.67
CA TYR A 154 -2.47 -17.74 -7.98
C TYR A 154 -1.31 -16.77 -7.77
N ARG A 155 -1.32 -15.69 -8.54
CA ARG A 155 -0.37 -14.59 -8.43
C ARG A 155 -1.05 -13.27 -8.20
N LEU A 156 -0.37 -12.45 -7.41
CA LEU A 156 -0.67 -11.04 -7.19
C LEU A 156 0.47 -10.21 -7.75
N ASP A 157 0.14 -9.24 -8.58
CA ASP A 157 1.04 -8.14 -8.92
C ASP A 157 0.72 -6.99 -7.97
N ILE A 158 1.68 -6.64 -7.12
CA ILE A 158 1.54 -5.60 -6.09
C ILE A 158 2.43 -4.42 -6.50
N ASN A 159 1.82 -3.25 -6.69
CA ASN A 159 2.54 -2.00 -6.84
C ASN A 159 3.04 -1.55 -5.46
N VAL A 160 4.35 -1.34 -5.33
CA VAL A 160 4.95 -0.77 -4.14
C VAL A 160 5.33 0.67 -4.46
N THR A 161 4.83 1.60 -3.64
CA THR A 161 5.15 3.02 -3.73
C THR A 161 6.34 3.33 -2.84
N TYR A 162 7.35 3.96 -3.43
CA TYR A 162 8.53 4.45 -2.74
C TYR A 162 8.59 5.96 -2.82
N ARG A 163 8.99 6.61 -1.72
CA ARG A 163 9.32 8.03 -1.72
C ARG A 163 10.76 8.24 -1.31
N LYS A 164 11.46 9.10 -2.03
CA LYS A 164 12.84 9.48 -1.72
C LYS A 164 12.84 10.31 -0.44
N LYS A 165 13.67 9.92 0.53
CA LYS A 165 13.97 10.71 1.73
C LYS A 165 15.21 11.55 1.46
N THR A 166 15.12 12.83 1.79
CA THR A 166 16.26 13.75 1.80
C THR A 166 16.47 14.20 3.23
N CYS A 167 17.62 13.86 3.79
CA CYS A 167 17.98 14.22 5.15
C CYS A 167 19.12 15.25 5.09
N PRO A 168 19.12 16.27 5.98
CA PRO A 168 20.26 17.16 6.08
C PRO A 168 21.52 16.33 6.35
N LEU A 169 22.60 16.65 5.64
CA LEU A 169 23.90 16.12 6.00
C LEU A 169 24.15 16.54 7.45
N THR A 170 24.42 15.57 8.32
CA THR A 170 24.95 15.89 9.64
C THR A 170 26.30 16.54 9.38
N GLU A 171 26.36 17.88 9.42
CA GLU A 171 27.65 18.56 9.54
C GLU A 171 28.27 18.00 10.80
N ASN A 172 29.35 17.24 10.65
CA ASN A 172 30.14 16.78 11.77
C ASN A 172 30.78 18.04 12.38
N PRO A 173 30.32 18.54 13.55
CA PRO A 173 30.88 19.76 14.09
C PRO A 173 32.19 19.37 14.78
N GLY A 174 33.31 19.58 14.10
CA GLY A 174 34.61 19.70 14.77
C GLY A 174 35.65 18.64 14.46
N ILE A 175 36.15 18.59 13.22
CA ILE A 175 37.59 18.37 13.05
C ILE A 175 38.20 19.68 12.57
N PRO A 176 38.79 20.50 13.47
CA PRO A 176 39.60 21.63 13.03
C PRO A 176 40.77 21.08 12.22
N ILE A 177 40.84 21.45 10.94
CA ILE A 177 42.00 21.19 10.09
C ILE A 177 43.15 22.01 10.66
N ARG A 178 44.03 21.38 11.44
CA ARG A 178 45.33 21.97 11.78
C ARG A 178 46.18 21.91 10.50
N VAL A 179 46.33 23.04 9.84
CA VAL A 179 47.36 23.23 8.81
C VAL A 179 48.71 23.12 9.52
N ILE A 180 49.39 22.00 9.37
CA ILE A 180 50.80 21.87 9.72
C ILE A 180 51.55 22.38 8.48
N ASN A 181 52.02 23.63 8.55
CA ASN A 181 53.03 24.10 7.61
C ASN A 181 54.33 23.34 7.91
N PHE A 182 54.82 22.61 6.92
CA PHE A 182 56.19 22.10 6.87
C PHE A 182 57.12 23.20 6.33
#